data_AF-A0A453DWA6-F1
#
_entry.id   AF-A0A453DWA6-F1
#
_cell.length_a   1.000
_cell.length_b   1.000
_cell.length_c   1.000
_cell.angle_alpha   90.00
_cell.angle_beta   90.00
_cell.angle_gamma   90.00
#
_symmetry.space_group_name_H-M   'P 1'
#
loop_
_entity.id
_entity.type
_entity.pdbx_description
1 polymer ?
#
loop_
_entity_poly.entity_id
_entity_poly.type
_entity_poly.pdbx_seq_one_letter_code
_entity_poly.pdbx_strand_id
1 'polypeptide(L)'
;MKLQIWDTAGQERFRTITSSYYRGAHGIIIVYDVTDQDSFNNVKQWLNEIDRYASENVNKLLVGNKSDLTDKRVVSYETAKVPYALL
;
A
#
# COMPACT_ATOMS: atom_id res chain seq x y z
N MET A 1 -14.18 -17.59 -12.58
CA MET A 1 -13.73 -16.74 -11.46
C MET A 1 -13.66 -15.30 -11.95
N LYS A 2 -14.12 -14.31 -11.17
CA LYS A 2 -14.11 -12.89 -11.54
C LYS A 2 -13.26 -12.15 -10.51
N LEU A 3 -12.17 -11.54 -10.96
CA LEU A 3 -11.34 -10.66 -10.13
C LEU A 3 -11.77 -9.22 -10.39
N GLN A 4 -12.01 -8.46 -9.31
CA GLN A 4 -12.28 -7.03 -9.39
C GLN A 4 -11.12 -6.29 -8.72
N ILE A 5 -10.51 -5.37 -9.45
CA ILE A 5 -9.39 -4.56 -8.99
C ILE A 5 -9.85 -3.11 -9.01
N TRP A 6 -9.62 -2.42 -7.91
CA TRP A 6 -9.90 -1.00 -7.76
C TRP A 6 -8.56 -0.29 -7.57
N ASP A 7 -8.27 0.70 -8.42
CA ASP A 7 -7.10 1.56 -8.28
C ASP A 7 -7.50 2.88 -7.62
N THR A 8 -6.75 3.30 -6.60
CA THR A 8 -7.07 4.45 -5.74
C THR A 8 -5.94 5.49 -5.68
N ALA A 9 -4.87 5.33 -6.47
CA ALA A 9 -3.74 6.26 -6.47
C ALA A 9 -4.14 7.68 -6.92
N GLY A 10 -3.56 8.72 -6.29
CA GLY A 10 -3.77 10.13 -6.65
C GLY A 10 -5.08 10.77 -6.14
N GLN A 11 -5.79 10.09 -5.24
CA GLN A 11 -7.04 10.56 -4.63
C GLN A 11 -6.84 11.03 -3.18
N GLU A 12 -5.65 11.51 -2.79
CA GLU A 12 -5.45 12.06 -1.43
C GLU A 12 -6.38 13.24 -1.12
N ARG A 13 -6.85 13.94 -2.16
CA ARG A 13 -7.86 15.01 -2.06
C ARG A 13 -9.29 14.49 -1.82
N PHE A 14 -9.53 13.18 -1.91
CA PHE A 14 -10.84 12.54 -1.78
C PHE A 14 -10.82 11.32 -0.85
N ARG A 15 -10.09 11.42 0.27
CA ARG A 15 -9.99 10.40 1.34
C ARG A 15 -11.30 9.69 1.72
N THR A 16 -12.44 10.36 1.63
CA THR A 16 -13.77 9.79 1.95
C THR A 16 -14.18 8.67 0.99
N ILE A 17 -13.85 8.78 -0.30
CA ILE A 17 -14.20 7.77 -1.32
C ILE A 17 -13.37 6.49 -1.09
N THR A 18 -12.10 6.63 -0.70
CA THR A 18 -11.15 5.53 -0.51
C THR A 18 -11.60 4.52 0.55
N SER A 19 -12.20 4.99 1.65
CA SER A 19 -12.69 4.12 2.73
C SER A 19 -13.74 3.10 2.29
N SER A 20 -14.56 3.43 1.28
CA SER A 20 -15.59 2.53 0.76
C SER A 20 -15.01 1.35 -0.03
N TYR A 21 -13.85 1.54 -0.65
CA TYR A 21 -13.16 0.50 -1.42
C TYR A 21 -12.42 -0.51 -0.53
N TYR A 22 -12.07 -0.13 0.69
CA TYR A 22 -11.48 -1.05 1.67
C TYR A 22 -12.51 -2.04 2.21
N ARG A 23 -13.78 -1.62 2.31
CA ARG A 23 -14.87 -2.47 2.84
C ARG A 23 -15.22 -3.57 1.83
N GLY A 24 -15.09 -4.82 2.26
CA GLY A 24 -15.41 -5.99 1.43
C GLY A 24 -14.28 -6.41 0.47
N ALA A 25 -13.11 -5.76 0.54
CA ALA A 25 -11.92 -6.24 -0.15
C ALA A 25 -11.43 -7.55 0.48
N HIS A 26 -11.09 -8.53 -0.36
CA HIS A 26 -10.47 -9.79 0.08
C HIS A 26 -8.95 -9.65 0.25
N GLY A 27 -8.35 -8.69 -0.46
CA GLY A 27 -6.93 -8.40 -0.38
C GLY A 27 -6.66 -6.96 -0.79
N ILE A 28 -5.61 -6.38 -0.22
CA ILE A 28 -5.19 -5.00 -0.46
C ILE A 28 -3.70 -5.01 -0.76
N ILE A 29 -3.33 -4.36 -1.86
CA ILE A 29 -1.93 -4.17 -2.27
C ILE A 29 -1.57 -2.72 -1.98
N ILE A 30 -0.62 -2.54 -1.07
CA ILE A 30 -0.05 -1.24 -0.73
C ILE A 30 1.21 -1.06 -1.57
N VAL A 31 1.26 -0.01 -2.38
CA VAL A 31 2.35 0.21 -3.32
C VAL A 31 3.07 1.52 -2.98
N TYR A 32 4.39 1.44 -2.81
CA TYR A 32 5.27 2.61 -2.69
C TYR A 32 6.30 2.62 -3.82
N ASP A 33 6.95 3.75 -4.07
CA ASP A 33 8.01 3.89 -5.07
C ASP A 33 9.38 3.75 -4.37
N VAL A 34 10.21 2.82 -4.84
CA VAL A 34 11.53 2.57 -4.21
C VAL A 34 12.52 3.72 -4.38
N THR A 35 12.21 4.67 -5.27
CA THR A 35 13.00 5.88 -5.54
C THR A 35 12.50 7.11 -4.78
N ASP A 36 11.41 6.98 -4.01
CA ASP A 36 10.79 8.07 -3.25
C ASP A 36 10.55 7.66 -1.79
N GLN A 37 11.34 8.25 -0.89
CA GLN A 37 11.25 7.98 0.55
C GLN A 37 9.93 8.45 1.16
N ASP A 38 9.32 9.54 0.65
CA ASP A 38 8.06 10.05 1.17
C ASP A 38 6.90 9.13 0.80
N SER A 39 6.94 8.52 -0.39
CA SER A 39 6.00 7.47 -0.77
C SER A 39 6.02 6.28 0.20
N PHE A 40 7.21 5.90 0.69
CA PHE A 40 7.35 4.83 1.68
C PHE A 40 6.89 5.27 3.07
N ASN A 41 7.15 6.52 3.46
CA ASN A 41 6.69 7.06 4.74
C ASN A 41 5.15 7.06 4.84
N ASN A 42 4.45 7.24 3.71
CA ASN A 42 2.99 7.20 3.64
C ASN A 42 2.39 5.81 3.88
N VAL A 43 3.16 4.72 3.71
CA VAL A 43 2.69 3.33 3.92
C VAL A 43 2.08 3.14 5.30
N LYS A 44 2.70 3.71 6.34
CA LYS A 44 2.20 3.64 7.72
C LYS A 44 0.80 4.23 7.84
N GLN A 45 0.55 5.36 7.18
CA GLN A 45 -0.76 6.00 7.20
C GLN A 45 -1.80 5.15 6.47
N TRP A 46 -1.46 4.61 5.30
CA TRP A 46 -2.36 3.75 4.54
C TRP A 46 -2.73 2.47 5.30
N LEU A 47 -1.77 1.87 6.01
CA LEU A 47 -2.04 0.72 6.89
C LEU A 47 -3.03 1.07 8.00
N ASN A 48 -2.86 2.22 8.66
CA ASN A 48 -3.81 2.67 9.68
C ASN A 48 -5.22 2.89 9.11
N GLU A 49 -5.34 3.36 7.86
CA GLU A 49 -6.63 3.49 7.19
C GLU A 49 -7.24 2.13 6.87
N ILE A 50 -6.44 1.18 6.38
CA ILE A 50 -6.86 -0.19 6.10
C ILE A 50 -7.35 -0.87 7.38
N ASP A 51 -6.58 -0.78 8.47
CA ASP A 51 -6.95 -1.35 9.78
C ASP A 51 -8.27 -0.78 10.32
N ARG A 52 -8.59 0.47 9.97
CA ARG A 52 -9.80 1.15 10.43
C ARG A 52 -11.05 0.80 9.61
N TYR A 53 -10.90 0.53 8.32
CA TYR A 53 -12.04 0.46 7.39
C TYR A 53 -12.22 -0.89 6.70
N ALA A 54 -11.16 -1.69 6.58
CA ALA A 54 -11.22 -3.02 5.98
C ALA A 54 -11.72 -4.07 6.98
N SER A 55 -12.01 -5.26 6.48
CA SER A 55 -12.33 -6.42 7.31
C SER A 55 -11.08 -6.90 8.06
N GLU A 56 -11.24 -7.39 9.30
CA GLU A 56 -10.13 -7.81 10.18
C GLU A 56 -9.16 -8.81 9.52
N ASN A 57 -9.67 -9.68 8.65
CA ASN A 57 -8.89 -10.74 7.99
C ASN A 57 -8.52 -10.41 6.54
N VAL A 58 -8.48 -9.13 6.16
CA VAL A 58 -8.04 -8.75 4.81
C VAL A 58 -6.56 -9.08 4.64
N ASN A 59 -6.22 -9.77 3.56
CA ASN A 59 -4.81 -10.04 3.23
C ASN A 59 -4.15 -8.74 2.73
N LYS A 60 -2.97 -8.43 3.25
CA LYS A 60 -2.22 -7.21 2.91
C LYS A 60 -0.95 -7.60 2.19
N LEU A 61 -0.57 -6.84 1.17
CA LEU A 61 0.68 -7.04 0.46
C LEU A 61 1.36 -5.70 0.26
N LEU A 62 2.59 -5.56 0.75
CA LEU A 62 3.41 -4.39 0.48
C LEU A 62 4.28 -4.63 -0.76
N VAL A 63 4.27 -3.67 -1.69
CA VAL A 63 5.01 -3.74 -2.95
C VAL A 63 5.84 -2.48 -3.16
N GLY A 64 7.15 -2.65 -3.34
CA GLY A 64 8.05 -1.60 -3.81
C GLY A 64 8.08 -1.56 -5.34
N ASN A 65 7.43 -0.54 -5.92
CA ASN A 65 7.37 -0.29 -7.35
C ASN A 65 8.62 0.42 -7.88
N LYS A 66 8.81 0.43 -9.20
CA LYS A 66 9.98 1.01 -9.90
C LYS A 66 11.31 0.37 -9.54
N SER A 67 11.28 -0.95 -9.30
CA SER A 67 12.47 -1.71 -8.91
C SER A 67 13.57 -1.75 -9.99
N ASP A 68 13.22 -1.44 -11.24
CA ASP A 68 14.11 -1.27 -12.38
C ASP A 68 15.05 -0.07 -12.24
N LEU A 69 14.69 0.95 -11.47
CA LEU A 69 15.49 2.15 -11.25
C LEU A 69 16.52 1.97 -10.13
N THR A 70 17.40 0.97 -10.27
CA THR A 70 18.37 0.56 -9.24
C THR A 70 19.24 1.71 -8.73
N ASP A 71 19.72 2.56 -9.63
CA ASP A 71 20.65 3.66 -9.30
C ASP A 71 19.97 4.81 -8.55
N LYS A 72 18.63 4.86 -8.59
CA LYS A 72 17.82 5.87 -7.90
C LYS A 72 17.14 5.30 -6.66
N ARG A 73 17.42 4.05 -6.31
CA ARG A 73 16.80 3.40 -5.15
C ARG A 73 17.24 4.11 -3.87
N VAL A 74 16.27 4.63 -3.14
CA VAL A 74 16.47 5.23 -1.82
C VAL A 74 15.88 4.35 -0.70
N VAL A 75 14.97 3.43 -1.05
CA VAL A 75 14.40 2.45 -0.11
C VAL A 75 14.90 1.04 -0.46
N SER A 76 15.72 0.47 0.43
CA SER A 76 16.18 -0.91 0.31
C SER A 76 15.09 -1.92 0.68
N TYR A 77 15.25 -3.16 0.23
CA TYR A 77 14.33 -4.24 0.57
C TYR A 77 14.32 -4.51 2.07
N GLU A 78 15.49 -4.44 2.72
CA GLU A 78 15.65 -4.66 4.16
C GLU A 78 14.91 -3.59 4.97
N THR A 79 15.04 -2.33 4.58
CA THR A 79 14.35 -1.19 5.21
C THR A 79 12.83 -1.35 5.10
N ALA A 80 12.33 -1.86 3.97
CA ALA A 80 10.90 -2.11 3.80
C ALA A 80 10.43 -3.37 4.54
N LYS A 81 11.23 -4.44 4.56
CA LYS A 81 10.83 -5.72 5.14
C LYS A 81 10.70 -5.67 6.66
N VAL A 82 11.67 -5.09 7.36
CA VAL A 82 11.72 -5.11 8.84
C VAL A 82 10.43 -4.60 9.50
N PRO A 83 9.92 -3.40 9.17
CA PRO A 83 8.70 -2.88 9.81
C PRO A 83 7.41 -3.59 9.38
N TYR A 84 7.42 -4.31 8.26
CA TYR A 84 6.22 -4.86 7.63
C TYR A 84 6.29 -6.38 7.43
N ALA A 85 7.16 -7.07 8.16
CA ALA A 85 7.40 -8.51 8.02
C ALA A 85 6.18 -9.39 8.41
N LEU A 86 5.19 -8.80 9.07
CA LEU A 86 3.96 -9.46 9.54
C LEU A 86 2.72 -9.08 8.72
N LEU A 87 2.87 -8.25 7.68
CA LEU A 87 1.82 -8.11 6.66
C LEU A 87 1.73 -9.41 5.85
#